data_AF-A0A497QWG8-F1
#
_entry.id   AF-A0A497QWG8-F1
#
_cell.length_a   1.000
_cell.length_b   1.000
_cell.length_c   1.000
_cell.angle_alpha   90.00
_cell.angle_beta   90.00
_cell.angle_gamma   90.00
#
_symmetry.space_group_name_H-M   'P 1'
#
loop_
_entity.id
_entity.type
_entity.pdbx_description
1 polymer ?
#
loop_
_entity_poly.entity_id
_entity_poly.type
_entity_poly.pdbx_seq_one_letter_code
_entity_poly.pdbx_strand_id
1 'polypeptide(L)'
;MSKICPFSPYEIGDKLQKIPLDEMKAYHLKRIKKYRWYTIGAVVWAILCTVAFFLFVNLRIYTAIAAIIGVIAISYTKFEQRKWIRLYENLLYFKKRREKIHSEKNKSKNPYQNQDKYQRALKHNKKKD
;
A
#
# COMPACT_ATOMS: atom_id res chain seq x y z
N MET A 1 20.69 -19.78 11.74
CA MET A 1 20.25 -19.07 10.52
C MET A 1 18.79 -19.37 10.26
N SER A 2 17.87 -18.49 10.69
CA SER A 2 16.44 -18.69 10.46
C SER A 2 16.11 -18.31 9.01
N LYS A 3 15.34 -19.16 8.33
CA LYS A 3 14.88 -18.95 6.95
C LYS A 3 13.96 -17.73 6.93
N ILE A 4 14.52 -16.60 6.54
CA ILE A 4 13.83 -15.33 6.34
C ILE A 4 12.94 -15.50 5.10
N CYS A 5 11.63 -15.56 5.33
CA CYS A 5 10.52 -15.59 4.36
C CYS A 5 10.43 -16.84 3.45
N PRO A 6 9.32 -17.63 3.51
CA PRO A 6 9.12 -18.82 2.68
C PRO A 6 8.73 -18.52 1.22
N PHE A 7 8.70 -17.25 0.81
CA PHE A 7 8.27 -16.84 -0.53
C PHE A 7 9.36 -16.03 -1.23
N SER A 8 9.61 -16.35 -2.50
CA SER A 8 10.52 -15.55 -3.31
C SER A 8 9.88 -14.19 -3.66
N PRO A 9 10.67 -13.10 -3.82
CA PRO A 9 10.14 -11.79 -4.20
C PRO A 9 9.29 -11.82 -5.48
N TYR A 10 9.59 -12.75 -6.39
CA TYR A 10 8.86 -12.97 -7.63
C TYR A 10 7.47 -13.56 -7.39
N GLU A 11 7.34 -14.58 -6.53
CA GLU A 11 6.05 -15.18 -6.16
C GLU A 11 5.12 -14.20 -5.46
N ILE A 12 5.68 -13.32 -4.62
CA ILE A 12 4.92 -12.27 -3.94
C ILE A 12 4.36 -11.29 -4.98
N GLY A 13 5.16 -10.88 -5.96
CA GLY A 13 4.72 -9.98 -7.03
C GLY A 13 3.67 -10.60 -7.95
N ASP A 14 3.76 -11.90 -8.25
CA ASP A 14 2.76 -12.62 -9.07
C ASP A 14 1.42 -12.72 -8.34
N LYS A 15 1.44 -13.04 -7.04
CA LYS A 15 0.24 -13.04 -6.20
C LYS A 15 -0.35 -11.64 -6.09
N LEU A 16 0.49 -10.61 -5.95
CA LEU A 16 0.04 -9.22 -5.86
C LEU A 16 -0.66 -8.74 -7.14
N GLN A 17 -0.19 -9.19 -8.32
CA GLN A 17 -0.80 -8.85 -9.61
C GLN A 17 -2.21 -9.43 -9.76
N LYS A 18 -2.49 -10.60 -9.16
CA LYS A 18 -3.80 -11.26 -9.20
C LYS A 18 -4.85 -10.60 -8.28
N ILE A 19 -4.43 -9.77 -7.32
CA ILE A 19 -5.35 -9.12 -6.38
C ILE A 19 -6.00 -7.91 -7.09
N PRO A 20 -7.34 -7.82 -7.13
CA PRO A 20 -8.03 -6.67 -7.73
C PRO A 20 -7.74 -5.38 -6.96
N LEU A 21 -7.72 -4.26 -7.69
CA LEU A 21 -7.34 -2.97 -7.13
C LEU A 21 -8.34 -2.49 -6.06
N ASP A 22 -9.60 -2.87 -6.22
CA ASP A 22 -10.69 -2.56 -5.29
C ASP A 22 -10.50 -3.26 -3.93
N GLU A 23 -10.02 -4.50 -3.91
CA GLU A 23 -9.70 -5.21 -2.66
C GLU A 23 -8.52 -4.56 -1.93
N MET A 24 -7.47 -4.16 -2.66
CA MET A 24 -6.34 -3.43 -2.05
C MET A 24 -6.80 -2.11 -1.43
N LYS A 25 -7.66 -1.37 -2.13
CA LYS A 25 -8.22 -0.10 -1.66
C LYS A 25 -9.13 -0.30 -0.45
N ALA A 26 -10.00 -1.31 -0.48
CA ALA A 26 -10.89 -1.66 0.63
C ALA A 26 -10.09 -2.07 1.88
N TYR A 27 -9.03 -2.88 1.71
CA TYR A 27 -8.14 -3.27 2.81
C TYR A 27 -7.40 -2.06 3.40
N HIS A 28 -6.90 -1.16 2.55
CA HIS A 28 -6.26 0.07 2.99
C HIS A 28 -7.21 0.99 3.76
N LEU A 29 -8.42 1.22 3.24
CA LEU A 29 -9.45 2.01 3.91
C LEU A 29 -9.86 1.40 5.25
N LYS A 30 -10.01 0.08 5.32
CA LYS A 30 -10.32 -0.63 6.57
C LYS A 30 -9.23 -0.42 7.62
N ARG A 31 -7.95 -0.50 7.23
CA ARG A 31 -6.83 -0.19 8.13
C ARG A 31 -6.82 1.28 8.56
N ILE A 32 -6.93 2.22 7.63
CA ILE A 32 -6.96 3.67 7.94
C ILE A 32 -8.10 4.00 8.92
N LYS A 33 -9.29 3.41 8.73
CA LYS A 33 -10.43 3.63 9.63
C LYS A 33 -10.11 3.21 11.07
N LYS A 34 -9.34 2.13 11.27
CA LYS A 34 -8.87 1.71 12.60
C LYS A 34 -8.01 2.78 13.28
N TYR A 35 -7.11 3.44 12.55
CA TYR A 35 -6.27 4.53 13.08
C TYR A 35 -7.08 5.77 13.50
N ARG A 36 -8.23 6.05 12.86
CA ARG A 36 -9.14 7.11 13.33
C ARG A 36 -9.69 6.83 14.72
N TRP A 37 -10.08 5.58 15.00
CA TRP A 37 -10.55 5.17 16.33
C TRP A 37 -9.46 5.29 17.41
N TYR A 38 -8.20 4.95 17.09
CA TYR A 38 -7.09 5.19 18.00
C TYR A 38 -6.90 6.68 18.32
N THR A 39 -7.13 7.56 17.33
CA THR A 39 -7.04 9.02 17.53
C THR A 39 -8.15 9.52 18.45
N ILE A 40 -9.39 9.04 18.26
CA ILE A 40 -10.52 9.39 19.12
C ILE A 40 -10.27 8.89 20.55
N GLY A 41 -9.85 7.63 20.71
CA GLY A 41 -9.52 7.06 22.01
C GLY A 41 -8.41 7.84 22.73
N ALA A 42 -7.40 8.28 21.99
CA ALA A 42 -6.33 9.12 22.52
C ALA A 42 -6.82 10.49 23.03
N VAL A 43 -7.75 11.13 22.32
CA VAL A 43 -8.34 12.40 22.76
C VAL A 43 -9.14 12.21 24.04
N VAL A 44 -9.97 11.17 24.10
CA VAL A 44 -10.73 10.82 25.32
C VAL A 44 -9.78 10.54 26.49
N TRP A 45 -8.71 9.78 26.25
CA TRP A 45 -7.70 9.49 27.27
C TRP A 45 -6.99 10.74 27.80
N ALA A 46 -6.66 11.68 26.90
CA ALA A 46 -6.06 12.95 27.28
C ALA A 46 -6.98 13.76 28.20
N ILE A 47 -8.27 13.87 27.85
CA ILE A 47 -9.28 14.55 28.68
C ILE A 47 -9.36 13.89 30.07
N LEU A 48 -9.43 12.56 30.13
CA LEU A 48 -9.47 11.83 31.40
C LEU A 48 -8.22 12.07 32.25
N CYS A 49 -7.03 12.09 31.65
CA CYS A 49 -5.79 12.40 32.37
C CYS A 49 -5.79 13.85 32.91
N THR A 50 -6.26 14.82 32.11
CA THR A 50 -6.35 16.22 32.54
C THR A 50 -7.33 16.37 33.71
N VAL A 51 -8.52 15.79 33.62
CA VAL A 51 -9.52 15.83 34.71
C VAL A 51 -8.97 15.18 35.98
N ALA A 52 -8.33 14.01 35.87
CA ALA A 52 -7.74 13.32 37.01
C ALA A 52 -6.61 14.13 37.67
N PHE A 53 -5.79 14.83 36.88
CA PHE A 53 -4.70 15.67 37.40
C PHE A 53 -5.21 16.83 38.28
N PHE A 54 -6.36 17.42 37.93
CA PHE A 54 -6.97 18.51 38.70
C PHE A 54 -7.70 18.02 39.94
N LEU A 55 -8.39 16.87 39.88
CA LEU A 55 -9.18 16.35 40.99
C LEU A 55 -8.33 15.65 42.06
N PHE A 56 -7.22 14.99 41.68
CA PHE A 56 -6.45 14.14 42.59
C PHE A 56 -5.02 14.66 42.81
N VAL A 57 -4.84 15.51 43.82
CA VAL A 57 -3.55 16.13 44.17
C VAL A 57 -2.46 15.09 44.45
N ASN A 58 -2.80 13.96 45.09
CA ASN A 58 -1.85 12.90 45.44
C ASN A 58 -1.47 11.98 44.26
N LEU A 59 -2.20 12.05 43.13
CA LEU A 59 -1.98 11.17 41.97
C LEU A 59 -1.34 11.87 40.78
N ARG A 60 -0.96 13.14 40.94
CA ARG A 60 -0.41 13.99 39.85
C ARG A 60 0.77 13.34 39.12
N ILE A 61 1.68 12.69 39.84
CA ILE A 61 2.84 12.01 39.25
C ILE A 61 2.39 10.84 38.37
N TYR A 62 1.46 10.00 38.84
CA TYR A 62 0.93 8.87 38.07
C TYR A 62 0.18 9.34 36.83
N THR A 63 -0.62 10.41 36.94
CA THR A 63 -1.31 11.00 35.80
C THR A 63 -0.34 11.60 34.77
N ALA A 64 0.78 12.18 35.22
CA ALA A 64 1.82 12.68 34.33
C ALA A 64 2.54 11.55 33.57
N ILE A 65 2.90 10.46 34.26
CA ILE A 65 3.49 9.27 33.64
C ILE A 65 2.51 8.64 32.63
N ALA A 66 1.23 8.53 32.99
CA ALA A 66 0.19 8.01 32.10
C ALA A 66 0.02 8.90 30.84
N ALA A 67 0.11 10.22 30.99
CA ALA A 67 0.06 11.14 29.86
C ALA A 67 1.27 10.95 28.92
N ILE A 68 2.49 10.78 29.46
CA ILE A 68 3.70 10.51 28.68
C ILE A 68 3.56 9.20 27.89
N ILE A 69 3.11 8.12 28.53
CA ILE A 69 2.87 6.83 27.87
C ILE A 69 1.83 6.98 26.75
N GLY A 70 0.76 7.74 26.99
CA GLY A 70 -0.24 8.07 25.99
C GLY A 70 0.35 8.77 24.76
N VAL A 71 1.20 9.78 24.97
CA VAL A 71 1.89 10.50 23.87
C VAL A 71 2.79 9.56 23.07
N ILE A 72 3.52 8.66 23.73
CA ILE A 72 4.37 7.66 23.06
C ILE A 72 3.51 6.72 22.20
N ALA A 73 2.40 6.21 22.74
CA ALA A 73 1.48 5.33 22.00
C ALA A 73 0.87 6.02 20.77
N ILE A 74 0.48 7.29 20.89
CA ILE A 74 -0.04 8.08 19.76
C ILE A 74 1.05 8.28 18.69
N SER A 75 2.27 8.58 19.12
CA SER A 75 3.40 8.78 18.20
C SER A 75 3.71 7.49 17.44
N TYR A 76 3.70 6.35 18.12
CA TYR A 76 3.90 5.03 17.51
C TYR A 76 2.79 4.70 16.50
N THR A 77 1.52 4.91 16.86
CA THR A 77 0.40 4.64 15.94
C THR A 77 0.43 5.53 14.69
N LYS A 78 0.84 6.80 14.82
CA LYS A 78 1.07 7.69 13.66
C LYS A 78 2.23 7.20 12.77
N PHE A 79 3.30 6.70 13.36
CA PHE A 79 4.43 6.14 12.62
C PHE A 79 4.01 4.88 11.83
N GLU A 80 3.31 3.96 12.49
CA GLU A 80 2.68 2.78 11.88
C GLU A 80 1.79 3.18 10.69
N GLN A 81 0.90 4.16 10.86
CA GLN A 81 0.01 4.63 9.80
C GLN A 81 0.80 5.15 8.60
N ARG A 82 1.83 5.97 8.81
CA ARG A 82 2.69 6.49 7.72
C ARG A 82 3.46 5.39 7.01
N LYS A 83 3.94 4.38 7.75
CA LYS A 83 4.62 3.21 7.17
C LYS A 83 3.65 2.43 6.28
N TRP A 84 2.41 2.24 6.71
CA TRP A 84 1.37 1.56 5.93
C TRP A 84 0.97 2.32 4.66
N ILE A 85 0.84 3.64 4.74
CA ILE A 85 0.57 4.48 3.56
C ILE A 85 1.68 4.30 2.52
N ARG A 86 2.95 4.42 2.93
CA ARG A 86 4.09 4.20 2.04
C ARG A 86 4.11 2.79 1.44
N LEU A 87 3.78 1.78 2.24
CA LEU A 87 3.74 0.40 1.75
C LEU A 87 2.63 0.23 0.71
N TYR A 88 1.46 0.80 0.93
CA TYR A 88 0.35 0.80 -0.03
C TYR A 88 0.73 1.51 -1.35
N GLU A 89 1.34 2.69 -1.27
CA GLU A 89 1.82 3.43 -2.46
C GLU A 89 2.85 2.62 -3.25
N ASN A 90 3.80 1.97 -2.57
CA ASN A 90 4.77 1.09 -3.22
C ASN A 90 4.10 -0.09 -3.92
N LEU A 91 3.12 -0.75 -3.28
CA LEU A 91 2.39 -1.86 -3.89
C LEU A 91 1.64 -1.40 -5.16
N LEU A 92 1.01 -0.23 -5.10
CA LEU A 92 0.29 0.34 -6.23
C LEU A 92 1.24 0.70 -7.39
N TYR A 93 2.40 1.27 -7.07
CA TYR A 93 3.47 1.54 -8.02
C TYR A 93 3.96 0.25 -8.71
N PHE A 94 4.23 -0.80 -7.94
CA PHE A 94 4.67 -2.10 -8.49
C PHE A 94 3.63 -2.73 -9.41
N LYS A 95 2.34 -2.69 -9.03
CA LYS A 95 1.26 -3.20 -9.86
C LYS A 95 1.18 -2.46 -11.21
N LYS A 96 1.18 -1.13 -11.18
CA LYS A 96 1.17 -0.29 -12.39
C LYS A 96 2.39 -0.51 -13.27
N ARG A 97 3.57 -0.71 -12.66
CA ARG A 97 4.82 -1.02 -13.38
C ARG A 97 4.73 -2.37 -14.09
N ARG A 98 4.20 -3.41 -13.44
CA ARG A 98 4.01 -4.73 -14.05
C ARG A 98 2.98 -4.73 -15.18
N GLU A 99 1.88 -4.01 -15.01
CA GLU A 99 0.86 -3.85 -16.07
C GLU A 99 1.46 -3.23 -17.33
N LYS A 100 2.30 -2.18 -17.18
CA LYS A 100 3.05 -1.60 -18.30
C LYS A 100 3.96 -2.62 -18.99
N ILE A 101 4.77 -3.36 -18.22
CA ILE A 101 5.68 -4.38 -18.77
C ILE A 101 4.90 -5.47 -19.52
N HIS A 102 3.76 -5.92 -18.99
CA HIS A 102 2.89 -6.87 -19.70
C HIS A 102 2.30 -6.30 -20.99
N SER A 103 1.88 -5.02 -20.98
CA SER A 103 1.35 -4.35 -22.15
C SER A 103 2.41 -4.16 -23.25
N GLU A 104 3.66 -3.86 -22.86
CA GLU A 104 4.80 -3.74 -23.78
C GLU A 104 5.21 -5.10 -24.34
N LYS A 105 5.23 -6.16 -23.50
CA LYS A 105 5.54 -7.53 -23.93
C LYS A 105 4.46 -8.12 -24.85
N ASN A 106 3.20 -7.69 -24.72
CA ASN A 106 2.12 -8.03 -25.64
C ASN A 106 2.19 -7.23 -26.94
N LYS A 107 2.61 -5.95 -26.91
CA LYS A 107 2.91 -5.18 -28.13
C LYS A 107 4.12 -5.73 -28.89
N SER A 108 5.16 -6.17 -28.18
CA SER A 108 6.38 -6.73 -28.78
C SER A 108 6.23 -8.18 -29.28
N LYS A 109 5.10 -8.85 -28.99
CA LYS A 109 4.74 -10.13 -29.59
C LYS A 109 4.01 -9.99 -30.93
N ASN A 110 3.71 -8.78 -31.37
CA ASN A 110 3.10 -8.53 -32.68
C ASN A 110 3.97 -7.80 -33.75
N PRO A 111 5.29 -8.06 -33.87
CA PRO A 111 6.08 -7.52 -34.98
C PRO A 111 5.87 -8.30 -36.29
N TYR A 112 5.36 -9.53 -36.24
CA TYR A 112 5.14 -10.37 -37.43
C TYR A 112 3.85 -10.05 -38.20
N GLN A 113 2.78 -9.56 -37.54
CA GLN A 113 1.52 -9.28 -38.25
C GLN A 113 1.59 -8.04 -39.15
N ASN A 114 2.52 -7.10 -38.89
CA ASN A 114 2.78 -5.96 -39.78
C ASN A 114 3.70 -6.32 -40.95
N GLN A 115 4.63 -7.27 -40.78
CA GLN A 115 5.47 -7.76 -41.88
C GLN A 115 4.64 -8.54 -42.91
N ASP A 116 3.70 -9.38 -42.48
CA ASP A 116 2.80 -10.10 -43.40
C ASP A 116 1.92 -9.15 -44.21
N LYS A 117 1.46 -8.04 -43.60
CA LYS A 117 0.65 -7.02 -44.28
C LYS A 117 1.47 -6.27 -45.34
N TYR A 118 2.72 -5.93 -45.04
CA TYR A 118 3.65 -5.31 -45.99
C TYR A 118 4.03 -6.27 -47.13
N GLN A 119 4.31 -7.54 -46.82
CA GLN A 119 4.65 -8.54 -47.85
C GLN A 119 3.47 -8.84 -48.80
N ARG A 120 2.23 -8.87 -48.29
CA ARG A 120 1.03 -9.00 -49.14
C ARG A 120 0.81 -7.78 -50.03
N ALA A 121 1.04 -6.56 -49.52
CA ALA A 121 0.95 -5.34 -50.32
C ALA A 121 2.01 -5.30 -51.44
N LEU A 122 3.25 -5.71 -51.15
CA LEU A 122 4.33 -5.81 -52.13
C LEU A 122 4.04 -6.86 -53.21
N LYS A 123 3.48 -8.02 -52.86
CA LYS A 123 3.05 -9.04 -53.84
C LYS A 123 1.87 -8.58 -54.72
N HIS A 124 1.02 -7.70 -54.21
CA HIS A 124 -0.15 -7.21 -54.95
C HIS A 124 0.20 -6.09 -55.96
N ASN A 125 1.27 -5.33 -55.72
CA ASN A 125 1.78 -4.36 -56.70
C ASN A 125 2.57 -5.04 -57.83
N LYS A 126 3.35 -6.09 -57.52
CA LYS A 126 4.16 -6.81 -58.53
C LYS A 126 3.35 -7.66 -59.53
N LYS A 127 2.02 -7.72 -59.39
CA LYS A 127 1.10 -8.43 -60.29
C LYS A 127 0.33 -7.49 -61.23
N LYS A 128 0.56 -6.18 -61.11
CA LYS A 128 -0.10 -5.13 -61.90
C LYS A 128 0.80 -4.52 -62.99
N ASP A 129 2.07 -4.94 -63.03
CA ASP A 129 3.03 -4.67 -64.11
C ASP A 129 3.21 -5.96 -64.92
#